data_AF-A0A2M7FL28-F1
#
_entry.id   AF-A0A2M7FL28-F1
#
_cell.length_a   1.000
_cell.length_b   1.000
_cell.length_c   1.000
_cell.angle_alpha   90.00
_cell.angle_beta   90.00
_cell.angle_gamma   90.00
#
_symmetry.space_group_name_H-M   'P 1'
#
loop_
_entity.id
_entity.type
_entity.pdbx_description
1 polymer ?
#
loop_
_entity_poly.entity_id
_entity_poly.type
_entity_poly.pdbx_seq_one_letter_code
_entity_poly.pdbx_strand_id
1 'polypeptide(L)' 'MKDLAGKHVVLTLTGGVACYKAAELCRLLIKAGATVQVVMSAAAEQFI' A
#
# COMPACT_ATOMS: atom_id res chain seq x y z
N MET A 1 5.78 18.18 -7.91
CA MET A 1 6.56 17.15 -8.63
C MET A 1 5.98 15.79 -8.26
N LYS A 2 5.97 14.80 -9.17
CA LYS A 2 5.60 13.43 -8.82
C LYS A 2 6.88 12.71 -8.40
N ASP A 3 7.21 12.79 -7.12
CA ASP A 3 8.52 12.38 -6.59
C ASP A 3 8.78 10.87 -6.71
N LEU A 4 7.72 10.08 -6.89
CA LEU A 4 7.79 8.63 -7.06
C LEU A 4 7.43 8.16 -8.48
N ALA A 5 7.39 9.07 -9.46
CA ALA A 5 7.10 8.74 -10.85
C ALA A 5 8.01 7.62 -11.38
N GLY A 6 7.41 6.54 -11.90
CA GLY A 6 8.12 5.40 -12.48
C GLY A 6 8.79 4.47 -11.45
N LYS A 7 8.54 4.66 -10.15
CA LYS A 7 8.99 3.74 -9.11
C LYS A 7 7.98 2.62 -8.91
N HIS A 8 8.48 1.41 -8.75
CA HIS A 8 7.69 0.25 -8.35
C HIS A 8 7.87 0.05 -6.84
N VAL A 9 6.77 0.11 -6.09
CA VAL A 9 6.75 0.01 -4.63
C VAL A 9 5.96 -1.24 -4.25
N VAL A 10 6.58 -2.12 -3.48
CA VAL A 10 5.87 -3.27 -2.87
C VAL A 10 5.36 -2.85 -1.49
N LEU A 11 4.05 -2.90 -1.29
CA LEU A 11 3.38 -2.60 -0.03
C LEU A 11 2.90 -3.91 0.59
N THR A 12 3.60 -4.37 1.63
CA THR A 12 3.25 -5.62 2.33
C THR A 12 2.50 -5.32 3.63
N LEU A 13 1.40 -6.05 3.85
CA LEU A 13 0.51 -5.89 5.00
C LEU A 13 0.45 -7.19 5.81
N THR A 14 0.44 -7.06 7.14
CA THR A 14 0.30 -8.17 8.10
C THR A 14 -0.81 -7.87 9.10
N GLY A 15 -1.34 -8.90 9.79
CA GLY A 15 -2.47 -8.77 10.73
C GLY A 15 -2.21 -7.83 11.92
N GLY A 16 -2.45 -6.54 11.72
CA GLY A 16 -2.30 -5.49 12.71
C GLY A 16 -3.20 -4.30 12.39
N VAL A 17 -3.56 -3.54 13.42
CA VAL A 17 -4.53 -2.43 13.33
C VAL A 17 -4.15 -1.34 12.33
N ALA A 18 -2.87 -1.22 11.96
CA ALA A 18 -2.42 -0.25 10.97
C ALA A 18 -2.96 -0.54 9.55
N CYS A 19 -3.40 -1.77 9.26
CA CYS A 19 -3.89 -2.15 7.93
C CYS A 19 -5.11 -1.36 7.46
N TYR A 20 -5.94 -0.84 8.37
CA TYR A 20 -7.09 0.00 8.02
C TYR A 20 -6.73 1.25 7.19
N LYS A 21 -5.50 1.76 7.36
CA LYS A 21 -5.01 2.91 6.59
C LYS A 21 -4.18 2.53 5.36
N ALA A 22 -4.00 1.23 5.10
CA ALA A 22 -3.20 0.77 3.98
C ALA A 22 -3.78 1.19 2.62
N ALA A 23 -5.11 1.19 2.49
CA ALA A 23 -5.78 1.68 1.28
C ALA A 23 -5.50 3.18 1.03
N GLU A 24 -5.52 4.00 2.09
CA GLU A 24 -5.19 5.42 1.99
C GLU A 24 -3.72 5.62 1.60
N LEU A 25 -2.80 4.88 2.22
CA LEU A 25 -1.38 4.91 1.89
C LEU A 25 -1.13 4.50 0.44
N CYS A 26 -1.74 3.41 -0.02
CA CYS A 26 -1.66 2.95 -1.41
C CYS A 26 -2.10 4.05 -2.39
N ARG A 27 -3.23 4.72 -2.10
CA ARG A 27 -3.73 5.83 -2.91
C ARG A 27 -2.74 7.00 -2.96
N LEU A 28 -2.11 7.35 -1.84
CA LEU A 28 -1.12 8.43 -1.80
C LEU A 28 0.14 8.09 -2.61
N LEU A 29 0.62 6.85 -2.53
CA LEU A 29 1.74 6.36 -3.33
C LEU A 29 1.44 6.41 -4.83
N ILE A 30 0.25 5.98 -5.24
CA ILE A 30 -0.19 6.06 -6.65
C ILE A 30 -0.28 7.53 -7.11
N LYS A 31 -0.83 8.43 -6.28
CA LYS A 31 -0.89 9.87 -6.58
C LYS A 31 0.49 10.50 -6.73
N ALA A 32 1.46 10.04 -5.93
CA ALA A 32 2.86 10.45 -6.03
C ALA A 32 3.57 9.91 -7.30
N GLY A 33 2.91 9.05 -8.08
CA GLY A 33 3.40 8.52 -9.37
C GLY A 33 4.00 7.13 -9.30
N ALA A 34 3.93 6.45 -8.15
CA ALA A 34 4.40 5.09 -8.01
C ALA A 34 3.42 4.08 -8.63
N THR A 35 3.96 2.98 -9.14
CA THR A 35 3.22 1.73 -9.33
C THR A 35 3.32 0.93 -8.03
N VAL A 36 2.17 0.62 -7.42
CA VAL A 36 2.13 -0.08 -6.14
C VAL A 36 1.68 -1.52 -6.36
N GLN A 37 2.44 -2.47 -5.82
CA GLN A 37 2.05 -3.88 -5.75
C GLN A 37 1.79 -4.23 -4.29
N VAL A 38 0.58 -4.66 -3.98
CA VAL A 38 0.16 -4.99 -2.62
C VAL A 38 0.31 -6.49 -2.38
N VAL A 39 0.85 -6.86 -1.22
CA VAL A 39 0.92 -8.25 -0.73
C VAL A 39 0.33 -8.29 0.67
N MET A 40 -0.56 -9.24 0.93
CA MET A 40 -1.26 -9.35 2.21
C MET A 40 -1.05 -10.73 2.80
N SER A 41 -0.91 -10.80 4.14
CA SER A 41 -1.04 -12.06 4.84
C SER A 41 -2.52 -12.41 5.08
N ALA A 42 -2.82 -13.69 5.26
CA ALA A 42 -4.19 -14.14 5.55
C ALA A 42 -4.81 -13.42 6.77
N ALA A 43 -4.00 -13.04 7.75
CA ALA A 43 -4.46 -12.26 8.90
C ALA A 43 -4.81 -10.82 8.53
N ALA A 44 -4.09 -10.19 7.59
CA ALA A 44 -4.40 -8.83 7.12
C ALA A 44 -5.73 -8.78 6.36
N GLU A 45 -6.03 -9.82 5.56
CA GLU A 45 -7.29 -9.96 4.79
C GLU A 45 -8.53 -10.06 5.69
N GLN A 46 -8.38 -10.47 6.94
CA GLN A 46 -9.48 -10.47 7.91
C GLN A 46 -9.83 -9.05 8.42
N PHE A 47 -8.91 -8.09 8.25
CA PHE A 47 -9.11 -6.71 8.70
C PHE A 47 -9.55 -5.78 7.57
N ILE A 48 -9.03 -5.96 6.36
CA ILE A 48 -9.24 -5.10 5.18
C ILE A 48 -9.10 -5.87 3.87
#